data_AF-A0A2E7WVW5-F1
#
_entry.id   AF-A0A2E7WVW5-F1
#
_cell.length_a   1.000
_cell.length_b   1.000
_cell.length_c   1.000
_cell.angle_alpha   90.00
_cell.angle_beta   90.00
_cell.angle_gamma   90.00
#
_symmetry.space_group_name_H-M   'P 1'
#
loop_
_entity.id
_entity.type
_entity.pdbx_description
1 polymer ?
#
loop_
_entity_poly.entity_id
_entity_poly.type
_entity_poly.pdbx_seq_one_letter_code
_entity_poly.pdbx_strand_id
1 'polypeptide(L)'
;MNHPHSLDTNGWHRNPAYVIDFDILPALVRVEFGGETVAESSQARVMYELGHAPVYYFPRPDVKMTILEPTDHHTYCPYKGHASYWTLRTQIGRAENAVWSYEKPHEEMAGIADYMGFYWGRMDAWFEGGVMVPGPRDIPGRIGTGSQLKELFPQLAMQWHPTRNTGVKPYEFAANSNELVWWKDDSGCEWQARIRDRVLEVTTLRTDGDATPYD
;
A
#
# COMPACT_ATOMS: atom_id res chain seq x y z
N MET A 1 -37.92 4.59 -21.13
CA MET A 1 -36.76 4.05 -21.87
C MET A 1 -35.75 3.65 -20.82
N ASN A 2 -35.57 2.34 -20.62
CA ASN A 2 -34.63 1.81 -19.64
C ASN A 2 -33.21 1.98 -20.19
N HIS A 3 -32.38 2.77 -19.52
CA HIS A 3 -30.94 2.69 -19.72
C HIS A 3 -30.47 1.35 -19.12
N PRO A 4 -29.77 0.50 -19.88
CA PRO A 4 -29.16 -0.69 -19.30
C PRO A 4 -28.10 -0.22 -18.30
N HIS A 5 -28.17 -0.76 -17.07
CA HIS A 5 -27.13 -0.61 -16.07
C HIS A 5 -25.79 -0.99 -16.71
N SER A 6 -24.88 -0.02 -16.80
CA SER A 6 -23.47 -0.29 -17.05
C SER A 6 -23.04 -1.37 -16.07
N LEU A 7 -22.57 -2.51 -16.56
CA LEU A 7 -21.94 -3.52 -15.71
C LEU A 7 -20.82 -2.79 -14.95
N ASP A 8 -20.89 -2.81 -13.62
CA ASP A 8 -19.88 -2.27 -12.72
C ASP A 8 -18.59 -3.03 -13.01
N THR A 9 -17.77 -2.47 -13.90
CA THR A 9 -16.51 -3.08 -14.29
C THR A 9 -15.48 -2.60 -13.29
N ASN A 10 -15.04 -3.51 -12.43
CA ASN A 10 -13.98 -3.23 -11.47
C ASN A 10 -12.69 -2.77 -12.19
N GLY A 11 -11.71 -2.27 -11.44
CA GLY A 11 -10.46 -1.71 -11.96
C GLY A 11 -9.67 -2.67 -12.87
N TRP A 12 -9.80 -3.98 -12.67
CA TRP A 12 -9.09 -5.00 -13.45
C TRP A 12 -9.49 -5.02 -14.93
N HIS A 13 -10.75 -4.72 -15.24
CA HIS A 13 -11.19 -4.63 -16.64
C HIS A 13 -10.57 -3.44 -17.38
N ARG A 14 -10.37 -2.32 -16.68
CA ARG A 14 -9.82 -1.08 -17.25
C ARG A 14 -8.30 -1.10 -17.29
N ASN A 15 -7.67 -1.78 -16.34
CA ASN A 15 -6.23 -1.95 -16.24
C ASN A 15 -5.86 -3.38 -15.81
N PRO A 16 -5.90 -4.36 -16.73
CA PRO A 16 -5.62 -5.76 -16.42
C PRO A 16 -4.16 -6.02 -16.06
N ALA A 17 -3.27 -5.05 -16.33
CA ALA A 17 -1.87 -5.11 -15.96
C ALA A 17 -1.58 -4.52 -14.57
N TYR A 18 -2.60 -4.04 -13.84
CA TYR A 18 -2.41 -3.60 -12.46
C TYR A 18 -1.94 -4.76 -11.59
N VAL A 19 -1.02 -4.51 -10.66
CA VAL A 19 -0.47 -5.56 -9.80
C VAL A 19 -0.72 -5.17 -8.35
N ILE A 20 -1.36 -6.08 -7.63
CA ILE A 20 -1.44 -6.08 -6.18
C ILE A 20 -0.94 -7.44 -5.75
N ASP A 21 0.17 -7.46 -5.02
CA ASP A 21 0.70 -8.71 -4.52
C ASP A 21 0.38 -8.89 -3.04
N PHE A 22 0.14 -10.14 -2.64
CA PHE A 22 -0.26 -10.49 -1.28
C PHE A 22 0.51 -11.70 -0.75
N ASP A 23 1.68 -11.43 -0.20
CA ASP A 23 2.66 -12.46 0.13
C ASP A 23 2.69 -12.84 1.60
N ILE A 24 3.19 -14.04 1.85
CA ILE A 24 3.48 -14.56 3.18
C ILE A 24 4.63 -13.74 3.80
N LEU A 25 4.45 -13.32 5.06
CA LEU A 25 5.56 -12.89 5.89
C LEU A 25 6.18 -14.13 6.56
N PRO A 26 7.44 -14.49 6.28
CA PRO A 26 8.08 -15.68 6.85
C PRO A 26 8.56 -15.42 8.28
N ALA A 27 7.68 -14.90 9.13
CA ALA A 27 7.95 -14.56 10.53
C ALA A 27 6.66 -14.65 11.36
N LEU A 28 6.81 -14.86 12.66
CA LEU A 28 5.74 -14.53 13.61
C LEU A 28 5.65 -13.01 13.69
N VAL A 29 4.53 -12.44 13.27
CA VAL A 29 4.30 -11.00 13.29
C VAL A 29 3.39 -10.66 14.46
N ARG A 30 3.71 -9.62 15.21
CA ARG A 30 2.87 -9.09 16.29
C ARG A 30 2.70 -7.59 16.15
N VAL A 31 1.50 -7.10 16.46
CA VAL A 31 1.19 -5.66 16.56
C VAL A 31 0.58 -5.36 17.93
N GLU A 32 1.02 -4.26 18.53
CA GLU A 32 0.62 -3.80 19.86
C GLU A 32 0.01 -2.40 19.81
N PHE A 33 -0.99 -2.18 20.66
CA PHE A 33 -1.58 -0.87 20.90
C PHE A 33 -2.12 -0.80 22.33
N GLY A 34 -1.90 0.33 23.01
CA GLY A 34 -2.44 0.61 24.33
C GLY A 34 -2.05 -0.46 25.35
N GLY A 35 -0.81 -0.95 25.28
CA GLY A 35 -0.24 -1.94 26.20
C GLY A 35 -0.73 -3.38 25.98
N GLU A 36 -1.48 -3.66 24.90
CA GLU A 36 -2.00 -4.98 24.59
C GLU A 36 -1.57 -5.45 23.21
N THR A 37 -1.34 -6.77 23.06
CA THR A 37 -1.24 -7.42 21.77
C THR A 37 -2.60 -7.41 21.08
N VAL A 38 -2.67 -6.75 19.93
CA VAL A 38 -3.89 -6.62 19.12
C VAL A 38 -4.03 -7.79 18.16
N ALA A 39 -2.93 -8.19 17.52
CA ALA A 39 -2.86 -9.37 16.68
C ALA A 39 -1.45 -9.98 16.74
N GLU A 40 -1.37 -11.30 16.65
CA GLU A 40 -0.12 -12.06 16.55
C GLU A 40 -0.34 -13.28 15.66
N SER A 41 0.44 -13.44 14.60
CA SER A 41 0.22 -14.51 13.61
C SER A 41 1.50 -14.90 12.88
N SER A 42 1.69 -16.21 12.67
CA SER A 42 2.67 -16.77 11.72
C SER A 42 2.10 -16.90 10.29
N GLN A 43 0.84 -16.52 10.10
CA GLN A 43 0.12 -16.50 8.82
C GLN A 43 -0.16 -15.05 8.36
N ALA A 44 0.45 -14.07 9.02
CA ALA A 44 0.42 -12.69 8.59
C ALA A 44 0.98 -12.56 7.17
N ARG A 45 0.40 -11.64 6.42
CA ARG A 45 0.75 -11.36 5.03
C ARG A 45 1.06 -9.89 4.84
N VAL A 46 1.80 -9.59 3.79
CA VAL A 46 2.11 -8.23 3.39
C VAL A 46 1.54 -7.97 1.99
N MET A 47 0.77 -6.89 1.90
CA MET A 47 0.21 -6.40 0.65
C MET A 47 1.11 -5.31 0.08
N TYR A 48 1.37 -5.41 -1.22
CA TYR A 48 2.05 -4.39 -1.98
C TYR A 48 1.14 -3.92 -3.09
N GLU A 49 0.98 -2.62 -3.17
CA GLU A 49 0.12 -1.97 -4.14
C GLU A 49 0.81 -0.69 -4.61
N LEU A 50 0.71 -0.42 -5.91
CA LEU A 50 1.29 0.76 -6.52
C LEU A 50 0.86 2.03 -5.76
N GLY A 51 1.85 2.88 -5.44
CA GLY A 51 1.59 4.15 -4.77
C GLY A 51 1.18 4.03 -3.29
N HIS A 52 1.37 2.88 -2.65
CA HIS A 52 1.08 2.67 -1.23
C HIS A 52 2.29 2.06 -0.52
N ALA A 53 2.49 2.42 0.76
CA ALA A 53 3.44 1.72 1.61
C ALA A 53 2.96 0.27 1.82
N PRO A 54 3.87 -0.71 2.01
CA PRO A 54 3.46 -2.08 2.29
C PRO A 54 2.57 -2.14 3.53
N VAL A 55 1.53 -2.98 3.48
CA VAL A 55 0.56 -3.10 4.58
C VAL A 55 0.55 -4.53 5.10
N TYR A 56 0.61 -4.68 6.42
CA TYR A 56 0.49 -5.99 7.06
C TYR A 56 -0.98 -6.31 7.31
N TYR A 57 -1.33 -7.54 6.95
CA TYR A 57 -2.65 -8.13 7.07
C TYR A 57 -2.56 -9.37 7.94
N PHE A 58 -3.48 -9.47 8.89
CA PHE A 58 -3.59 -10.63 9.79
C PHE A 58 -4.87 -11.40 9.45
N PRO A 59 -4.86 -12.74 9.48
CA PRO A 59 -6.10 -13.51 9.47
C PRO A 59 -6.96 -13.05 10.65
N ARG A 60 -8.25 -12.81 10.41
CA ARG A 60 -9.20 -12.37 11.45
C ARG A 60 -9.19 -13.22 12.73
N PRO A 61 -9.05 -14.57 12.67
CA PRO A 61 -8.96 -15.39 13.89
C PRO A 61 -7.77 -15.05 14.80
N ASP A 62 -6.70 -14.47 14.24
CA ASP A 62 -5.49 -14.09 14.95
C ASP A 62 -5.54 -12.64 15.46
N VAL A 63 -6.66 -11.94 15.19
CA VAL A 63 -6.92 -10.58 15.65
C VAL A 63 -7.82 -10.63 16.89
N LYS A 64 -7.47 -9.88 17.93
CA LYS A 64 -8.27 -9.72 19.14
C LYS A 64 -9.51 -8.86 18.86
N MET A 65 -10.53 -9.46 18.27
CA MET A 65 -11.76 -8.77 17.87
C MET A 65 -12.52 -8.11 19.03
N THR A 66 -12.29 -8.55 20.28
CA THR A 66 -12.98 -8.01 21.47
C THR A 66 -12.62 -6.57 21.80
N ILE A 67 -11.52 -6.04 21.25
CA ILE A 67 -11.08 -4.64 21.39
C ILE A 67 -11.33 -3.81 20.13
N LEU A 68 -12.07 -4.37 19.15
CA LEU A 68 -12.44 -3.71 17.90
C LEU A 68 -13.93 -3.41 17.85
N GLU A 69 -14.26 -2.14 17.62
CA GLU A 69 -15.62 -1.65 17.43
C GLU A 69 -15.86 -1.40 15.94
N PRO A 70 -16.82 -2.10 15.29
CA PRO A 70 -17.15 -1.81 13.89
C PRO A 70 -17.69 -0.39 13.77
N THR A 71 -17.47 0.21 12.61
CA THR A 71 -17.91 1.58 12.30
C THR A 71 -18.75 1.61 11.03
N ASP A 72 -19.55 2.66 10.88
CA ASP A 72 -20.27 2.94 9.63
C ASP A 72 -19.34 3.49 8.53
N HIS A 73 -18.04 3.62 8.79
CA HIS A 73 -17.07 4.10 7.81
C HIS A 73 -16.73 2.98 6.82
N HIS A 74 -16.89 3.29 5.53
CA HIS A 74 -16.54 2.42 4.43
C HIS A 74 -15.82 3.21 3.34
N THR A 75 -14.92 2.55 2.64
CA THR A 75 -14.29 3.09 1.43
C THR A 75 -14.44 2.07 0.30
N TYR A 76 -14.40 2.57 -0.93
CA TYR A 76 -14.42 1.72 -2.11
C TYR A 76 -13.07 1.79 -2.81
N CYS A 77 -12.50 0.63 -3.13
CA CYS A 77 -11.32 0.48 -3.96
C CYS A 77 -11.70 -0.24 -5.25
N PRO A 78 -11.40 0.32 -6.43
CA PRO A 78 -11.78 -0.29 -7.71
C PRO A 78 -11.16 -1.68 -7.93
N TYR A 79 -10.05 -2.02 -7.27
CA TYR A 79 -9.40 -3.33 -7.43
C TYR A 79 -9.75 -4.34 -6.33
N LYS A 80 -10.14 -3.86 -5.13
CA LYS A 80 -10.34 -4.72 -3.95
C LYS A 80 -11.79 -4.78 -3.49
N GLY A 81 -12.66 -3.86 -3.92
CA GLY A 81 -14.05 -3.77 -3.47
C GLY A 81 -14.23 -2.84 -2.27
N HIS A 82 -15.26 -3.10 -1.46
CA HIS A 82 -15.58 -2.27 -0.30
C HIS A 82 -14.80 -2.68 0.94
N ALA A 83 -14.11 -1.71 1.55
CA ALA A 83 -13.48 -1.88 2.86
C ALA A 83 -14.45 -1.48 3.98
N SER A 84 -14.53 -2.32 5.01
CA SER A 84 -15.16 -2.02 6.29
C SER A 84 -14.08 -1.65 7.30
N TYR A 85 -14.41 -0.78 8.26
CA TYR A 85 -13.44 -0.27 9.24
C TYR A 85 -13.88 -0.51 10.68
N TRP A 86 -12.88 -0.70 11.54
CA TRP A 86 -13.01 -0.81 12.99
C TRP A 86 -12.17 0.26 13.69
N THR A 87 -12.76 0.82 14.75
CA THR A 87 -12.02 1.59 15.74
C THR A 87 -11.49 0.63 16.79
N LEU A 88 -10.20 0.75 17.11
CA LEU A 88 -9.57 -0.02 18.16
C LEU A 88 -9.66 0.73 19.49
N ARG A 89 -10.06 0.03 20.55
CA ARG A 89 -10.23 0.60 21.89
C ARG A 89 -9.64 -0.33 22.95
N THR A 90 -8.69 0.18 23.72
CA THR A 90 -8.17 -0.46 24.94
C THR A 90 -8.53 0.38 26.15
N GLN A 91 -8.09 -0.04 27.34
CA GLN A 91 -8.28 0.75 28.56
C GLN A 91 -7.58 2.12 28.52
N ILE A 92 -6.48 2.23 27.77
CA ILE A 92 -5.61 3.41 27.79
C ILE A 92 -5.50 4.14 26.45
N GLY A 93 -6.23 3.70 25.42
CA GLY A 93 -6.13 4.30 24.10
C GLY A 93 -7.32 4.03 23.19
N ARG A 94 -7.46 4.89 22.18
CA ARG A 94 -8.39 4.73 21.06
C ARG A 94 -7.68 5.07 19.77
N ALA A 95 -7.73 4.15 18.80
CA ALA A 95 -7.30 4.40 17.43
C ALA A 95 -8.51 4.29 16.49
N GLU A 96 -9.02 5.44 16.09
CA GLU A 96 -10.17 5.55 15.18
C GLU A 96 -9.87 4.91 13.83
N ASN A 97 -10.81 4.14 13.28
CA ASN A 97 -10.74 3.53 11.95
C ASN A 97 -9.35 2.95 11.62
N ALA A 98 -8.72 2.32 12.61
CA ALA A 98 -7.31 1.94 12.55
C ALA A 98 -7.09 0.59 11.86
N VAL A 99 -8.17 -0.19 11.74
CA VAL A 99 -8.18 -1.53 11.17
C VAL A 99 -9.26 -1.59 10.10
N TRP A 100 -8.99 -2.27 8.99
CA TRP A 100 -9.97 -2.47 7.92
C TRP A 100 -9.92 -3.90 7.37
N SER A 101 -10.97 -4.29 6.65
CA SER A 101 -11.10 -5.58 5.98
C SER A 101 -11.93 -5.40 4.71
N TYR A 102 -11.58 -6.16 3.68
CA TYR A 102 -12.44 -6.36 2.51
C TYR A 102 -13.26 -7.63 2.74
N GLU A 103 -14.48 -7.48 3.27
CA GLU A 103 -15.34 -8.62 3.62
C GLU A 103 -15.86 -9.37 2.39
N LYS A 104 -15.99 -8.65 1.28
CA LYS A 104 -16.46 -9.15 -0.01
C LYS A 104 -15.58 -8.54 -1.11
N PRO A 105 -14.31 -8.97 -1.21
CA PRO A 105 -13.43 -8.42 -2.21
C PRO A 105 -13.88 -8.81 -3.62
N HIS A 106 -13.34 -8.13 -4.63
CA HIS A 106 -13.49 -8.59 -6.01
C HIS A 106 -12.87 -9.98 -6.20
N GLU A 107 -13.32 -10.72 -7.21
CA GLU A 107 -12.94 -12.12 -7.45
C GLU A 107 -11.41 -12.29 -7.58
N GLU A 108 -10.76 -11.36 -8.28
CA GLU A 108 -9.31 -11.30 -8.48
C GLU A 108 -8.55 -11.15 -7.15
N MET A 109 -9.20 -10.58 -6.14
CA MET A 109 -8.67 -10.38 -4.80
C MET A 109 -9.36 -11.26 -3.75
N ALA A 110 -10.03 -12.34 -4.13
CA ALA A 110 -10.73 -13.24 -3.19
C ALA A 110 -9.82 -13.74 -2.04
N GLY A 111 -8.51 -13.87 -2.29
CA GLY A 111 -7.53 -14.32 -1.31
C GLY A 111 -7.27 -13.38 -0.12
N ILE A 112 -7.78 -12.13 -0.16
CA ILE A 112 -7.69 -11.19 0.98
C ILE A 112 -8.94 -11.22 1.86
N ALA A 113 -9.97 -11.99 1.49
CA ALA A 113 -11.13 -12.20 2.34
C ALA A 113 -10.69 -12.76 3.70
N ASP A 114 -11.37 -12.35 4.77
CA ASP A 114 -11.06 -12.70 6.15
C ASP A 114 -9.70 -12.22 6.70
N TYR A 115 -8.98 -11.37 5.97
CA TYR A 115 -7.80 -10.69 6.50
C TYR A 115 -8.13 -9.25 6.92
N MET A 116 -7.44 -8.79 7.97
CA MET A 116 -7.57 -7.44 8.50
C MET A 116 -6.26 -6.68 8.34
N GLY A 117 -6.31 -5.55 7.63
CA GLY A 117 -5.20 -4.62 7.46
C GLY A 117 -5.19 -3.58 8.58
N PHE A 118 -4.00 -3.12 8.94
CA PHE A 118 -3.79 -2.16 10.03
C PHE A 118 -3.02 -0.95 9.55
N TYR A 119 -3.41 0.25 10.00
CA TYR A 119 -2.63 1.45 9.73
C TYR A 119 -1.40 1.45 10.63
N TRP A 120 -0.24 1.24 10.03
CA TRP A 120 1.03 1.12 10.74
C TRP A 120 1.23 2.20 11.81
N GLY A 121 1.14 3.47 11.40
CA GLY A 121 1.37 4.63 12.27
C GLY A 121 0.26 4.92 13.28
N ARG A 122 -0.80 4.09 13.34
CA ARG A 122 -1.83 4.16 14.38
C ARG A 122 -1.61 3.12 15.48
N MET A 123 -0.58 2.29 15.36
CA MET A 123 -0.19 1.26 16.32
C MET A 123 1.07 1.70 17.07
N ASP A 124 1.28 1.18 18.28
CA ASP A 124 2.38 1.61 19.14
C ASP A 124 3.69 0.89 18.78
N ALA A 125 3.60 -0.41 18.48
CA ALA A 125 4.75 -1.24 18.18
C ALA A 125 4.40 -2.41 17.27
N TRP A 126 5.41 -2.82 16.51
CA TRP A 126 5.36 -3.93 15.57
C TRP A 126 6.57 -4.84 15.80
N PHE A 127 6.37 -6.15 15.71
CA PHE A 127 7.42 -7.13 15.91
C PHE A 127 7.39 -8.19 14.82
N GLU A 128 8.57 -8.63 14.38
CA GLU A 128 8.77 -9.79 13.52
C GLU A 128 9.78 -10.74 14.16
N GLY A 129 9.39 -12.01 14.35
CA GLY A 129 10.23 -13.00 15.02
C GLY A 129 10.64 -12.58 16.43
N GLY A 130 9.83 -11.75 17.10
CA GLY A 130 10.12 -11.20 18.42
C GLY A 130 11.02 -9.94 18.43
N VAL A 131 11.46 -9.46 17.27
CA VAL A 131 12.27 -8.24 17.15
C VAL A 131 11.37 -7.08 16.75
N MET A 132 11.46 -5.96 17.46
CA MET A 132 10.71 -4.75 17.12
C MET A 132 11.19 -4.19 15.78
N VAL A 133 10.25 -3.86 14.89
CA VAL A 133 10.53 -3.33 13.55
C VAL A 133 9.99 -1.90 13.41
N PRO A 134 10.75 -0.99 12.78
CA PRO A 134 10.36 0.42 12.68
C PRO A 134 9.36 0.70 11.54
N GLY A 135 9.23 -0.23 10.60
CA GLY A 135 8.39 -0.12 9.43
C GLY A 135 8.11 -1.49 8.82
N PRO A 136 7.07 -1.59 7.97
CA PRO A 136 6.85 -2.81 7.21
C PRO A 136 8.02 -2.99 6.25
N ARG A 137 8.56 -4.20 6.16
CA ARG A 137 9.73 -4.47 5.31
C ARG A 137 9.33 -4.93 3.91
N ASP A 138 10.18 -4.60 2.94
CA ASP A 138 10.25 -5.34 1.69
C ASP A 138 10.80 -6.75 1.95
N ILE A 139 10.20 -7.77 1.33
CA ILE A 139 10.72 -9.15 1.41
C ILE A 139 11.91 -9.29 0.45
N PRO A 140 13.15 -9.58 0.95
CA PRO A 140 14.32 -9.72 0.09
C PRO A 140 14.19 -10.87 -0.90
N GLY A 141 14.53 -10.62 -2.17
CA GLY A 141 14.43 -11.62 -3.25
C GLY A 141 13.08 -11.66 -3.98
N ARG A 142 12.11 -10.83 -3.56
CA ARG A 142 10.92 -10.59 -4.36
C ARG A 142 11.28 -9.66 -5.52
N ILE A 143 11.27 -10.19 -6.75
CA ILE A 143 11.24 -9.38 -7.96
C ILE A 143 9.81 -8.84 -8.05
N GLY A 144 9.53 -7.59 -7.66
CA GLY A 144 8.18 -7.04 -7.85
C GLY A 144 7.84 -5.67 -7.25
N THR A 145 8.54 -5.20 -6.22
CA THR A 145 8.24 -3.88 -5.62
C THR A 145 9.38 -2.90 -5.78
N GLY A 146 10.61 -3.42 -5.80
CA GLY A 146 11.81 -2.68 -6.16
C GLY A 146 12.04 -2.52 -7.66
N SER A 147 11.00 -2.48 -8.51
CA SER A 147 11.14 -2.29 -9.97
C SER A 147 10.07 -1.42 -10.63
N GLN A 148 9.10 -0.91 -9.86
CA GLN A 148 7.91 -0.26 -10.42
C GLN A 148 8.18 1.09 -11.11
N LEU A 149 9.14 1.90 -10.63
CA LEU A 149 9.47 3.16 -11.33
C LEU A 149 10.00 2.90 -12.75
N LYS A 150 10.87 1.89 -12.91
CA LYS A 150 11.47 1.55 -14.21
C LYS A 150 10.47 0.85 -15.14
N GLU A 151 9.60 0.01 -14.59
CA GLU A 151 8.63 -0.76 -15.37
C GLU A 151 7.45 0.11 -15.82
N LEU A 152 6.96 1.03 -14.98
CA LEU A 152 5.78 1.86 -15.27
C LEU A 152 6.14 3.23 -15.86
N PHE A 153 7.32 3.77 -15.54
CA PHE A 153 7.79 5.06 -16.04
C PHE A 153 9.22 4.95 -16.60
N PRO A 154 9.45 4.12 -17.64
CA PRO A 154 10.79 3.92 -18.21
C PRO A 154 11.46 5.24 -18.64
N GLN A 155 10.67 6.21 -19.09
CA GLN A 155 11.10 7.57 -19.43
C GLN A 155 11.64 8.37 -18.24
N LEU A 156 11.08 8.19 -17.03
CA LEU A 156 11.60 8.83 -15.81
C LEU A 156 12.83 8.10 -15.29
N ALA A 157 12.84 6.77 -15.36
CA ALA A 157 14.00 5.99 -14.97
C ALA A 157 15.24 6.30 -15.83
N MET A 158 15.06 6.63 -17.12
CA MET A 158 16.14 7.11 -18.00
C MET A 158 16.74 8.44 -17.53
N GLN A 159 15.96 9.25 -16.82
CA GLN A 159 16.40 10.54 -16.31
C GLN A 159 17.03 10.46 -14.91
N TRP A 160 17.20 9.27 -14.35
CA TRP A 160 17.90 9.12 -13.08
C TRP A 160 19.37 9.53 -13.24
N HIS A 161 19.86 10.40 -12.35
CA HIS A 161 21.24 10.86 -12.49
C HIS A 161 22.24 9.69 -12.30
N PRO A 162 23.18 9.46 -13.24
CA PRO A 162 24.01 8.25 -13.26
C PRO A 162 24.96 8.09 -12.06
N THR A 163 25.44 9.20 -11.47
CA THR A 163 26.48 9.18 -10.42
C THR A 163 26.15 9.95 -9.13
N ARG A 164 25.18 10.88 -9.11
CA ARG A 164 24.92 11.75 -7.94
C ARG A 164 24.01 11.13 -6.88
N ASN A 165 23.21 10.13 -7.24
CA ASN A 165 22.40 9.36 -6.29
C ASN A 165 23.21 8.18 -5.75
N THR A 166 24.31 8.46 -5.05
CA THR A 166 25.25 7.42 -4.60
C THR A 166 24.59 6.46 -3.62
N GLY A 167 24.69 5.16 -3.89
CA GLY A 167 24.16 4.12 -3.01
C GLY A 167 22.66 3.87 -3.13
N VAL A 168 21.96 4.61 -4.00
CA VAL A 168 20.52 4.40 -4.25
C VAL A 168 20.18 4.43 -5.74
N LYS A 169 19.28 3.56 -6.16
CA LYS A 169 18.91 3.32 -7.54
C LYS A 169 17.42 3.66 -7.75
N PRO A 170 17.01 4.02 -8.98
CA PRO A 170 15.64 4.46 -9.23
C PRO A 170 14.58 3.44 -8.84
N TYR A 171 14.96 2.16 -8.88
CA TYR A 171 14.10 1.04 -8.60
C TYR A 171 13.91 0.78 -7.08
N GLU A 172 14.69 1.44 -6.22
CA GLU A 172 14.57 1.33 -4.76
C GLU A 172 13.51 2.28 -4.16
N PHE A 173 12.74 2.98 -5.00
CA PHE A 173 11.77 3.97 -4.56
C PHE A 173 10.40 3.75 -5.20
N ALA A 174 9.36 3.90 -4.38
CA ALA A 174 7.98 3.97 -4.85
C ALA A 174 7.72 5.26 -5.64
N ALA A 175 6.78 5.21 -6.60
CA ALA A 175 6.43 6.32 -7.47
C ALA A 175 5.89 7.56 -6.72
N ASN A 176 5.33 7.39 -5.51
CA ASN A 176 4.84 8.48 -4.66
C ASN A 176 5.87 8.95 -3.61
N SER A 177 7.13 8.51 -3.72
CA SER A 177 8.16 8.81 -2.73
C SER A 177 8.45 10.33 -2.65
N ASN A 178 8.55 10.84 -1.42
CA ASN A 178 8.98 12.21 -1.15
C ASN A 178 10.52 12.39 -1.25
N GLU A 179 11.25 11.32 -1.57
CA GLU A 179 12.71 11.34 -1.62
C GLU A 179 13.23 12.31 -2.68
N LEU A 180 14.14 13.19 -2.27
CA LEU A 180 14.73 14.21 -3.12
C LEU A 180 16.00 13.64 -3.76
N VAL A 181 15.93 13.39 -5.06
CA VAL A 181 17.00 12.73 -5.81
C VAL A 181 17.44 13.61 -6.98
N TRP A 182 18.64 13.33 -7.49
CA TRP A 182 19.18 13.99 -8.68
C TRP A 182 18.64 13.35 -9.95
N TRP A 183 18.30 14.20 -10.90
CA TRP A 183 17.83 13.84 -12.23
C TRP A 183 18.78 14.44 -13.27
N LYS A 184 18.78 13.85 -14.46
CA LYS A 184 19.51 14.32 -15.63
C LYS A 184 18.71 14.03 -16.88
N ASP A 185 18.44 15.03 -17.71
CA ASP A 185 17.76 14.83 -18.99
C ASP A 185 18.75 14.55 -20.14
N ASP A 186 18.22 14.25 -21.33
CA ASP A 186 19.00 13.97 -22.53
C ASP A 186 19.80 15.19 -23.03
N SER A 187 19.43 16.41 -22.61
CA SER A 187 20.19 17.64 -22.91
C SER A 187 21.40 17.82 -21.99
N GLY A 188 21.50 17.01 -20.94
CA GLY A 188 22.54 17.08 -19.93
C GLY A 188 22.24 18.05 -18.78
N CYS A 189 21.03 18.61 -18.72
CA CYS A 189 20.58 19.43 -17.60
C CYS A 189 20.41 18.55 -16.36
N GLU A 190 20.89 19.02 -15.20
CA GLU A 190 20.86 18.28 -13.93
C GLU A 190 20.07 19.09 -12.90
N TRP A 191 19.16 18.44 -12.19
CA TRP A 191 18.37 19.09 -11.14
C TRP A 191 18.02 18.12 -10.01
N GLN A 192 17.54 18.64 -8.89
CA GLN A 192 16.94 17.83 -7.83
C GLN A 192 15.43 17.99 -7.83
N ALA A 193 14.70 16.88 -7.71
CA ALA A 193 13.26 16.87 -7.56
C ALA A 193 12.82 15.64 -6.76
N ARG A 194 11.68 15.72 -6.09
CA ARG A 194 11.10 14.56 -5.43
C ARG A 194 10.59 13.57 -6.47
N ILE A 195 10.72 12.29 -6.18
CA ILE A 195 10.25 11.22 -7.07
C ILE A 195 8.76 11.37 -7.38
N ARG A 196 7.94 11.64 -6.36
CA ARG A 196 6.50 11.89 -6.55
C ARG A 196 6.20 13.09 -7.46
N ASP A 197 6.99 14.15 -7.37
CA ASP A 197 6.71 15.39 -8.12
C ASP A 197 7.02 15.15 -9.60
N ARG A 198 8.06 14.37 -9.91
CA ARG A 198 8.37 13.91 -11.28
C ARG A 198 7.34 12.96 -11.84
N VAL A 199 6.84 12.04 -11.02
CA VAL A 199 5.74 11.14 -11.41
C VAL A 199 4.48 11.95 -11.70
N LEU A 200 4.12 12.90 -10.82
CA LEU A 200 3.00 13.81 -11.02
C LEU A 200 3.13 14.56 -12.35
N GLU A 201 4.27 15.20 -12.63
CA GLU A 201 4.50 15.94 -13.89
C GLU A 201 4.26 15.10 -15.16
N VAL A 202 4.69 13.83 -15.17
CA VAL A 202 4.49 12.92 -16.32
C VAL A 202 3.08 12.37 -16.39
N THR A 203 2.38 12.28 -15.25
CA THR A 203 0.97 11.87 -15.18
C THR A 203 -0.02 13.02 -15.41
N THR A 204 0.41 14.29 -15.23
CA THR A 204 -0.42 15.48 -15.41
C THR A 204 -0.55 15.90 -16.88
N LEU A 205 -1.22 15.05 -17.66
CA LEU A 205 -2.03 15.45 -18.81
C LEU A 205 -3.51 15.21 -18.46
N ARG A 206 -3.97 15.73 -17.30
CA ARG A 206 -5.40 15.81 -16.93
C ARG A 206 -5.67 17.16 -16.26
N THR A 207 -6.61 17.93 -16.79
CA THR A 207 -6.96 19.30 -16.39
C THR A 207 -8.18 19.36 -15.46
N ASP A 208 -8.64 18.22 -14.94
CA ASP A 208 -9.85 18.07 -14.12
C ASP A 208 -9.59 18.13 -12.60
N GLY A 209 -8.33 18.16 -12.18
CA GLY A 209 -7.96 18.44 -10.79
C GLY A 209 -8.10 17.24 -9.84
N ASP A 210 -8.18 16.02 -10.35
CA ASP A 210 -8.17 14.79 -9.55
C ASP A 210 -6.72 14.28 -9.33
N ALA A 211 -6.37 13.99 -8.09
CA ALA A 211 -5.05 13.47 -7.69
C ALA A 211 -5.08 11.96 -7.38
N THR A 212 -6.13 11.24 -7.80
CA THR A 212 -6.19 9.78 -7.76
C THR A 212 -5.76 9.18 -9.10
N PRO A 213 -4.98 8.07 -9.13
CA PRO A 213 -4.64 7.39 -10.38
C PRO A 213 -5.78 6.54 -10.97
N TYR A 214 -7.01 6.65 -10.45
CA TYR A 214 -8.18 5.91 -10.97
C TYR A 214 -9.42 6.79 -11.02
N ASP A 215 -10.11 6.76 -12.16
CA ASP A 215 -11.50 7.24 -12.33
C ASP A 215 -12.49 6.47 -11.42
#